data_AF-D2H7K0-F1
#
_entry.id   AF-D2H7K0-F1
#
_cell.length_a   1.000
_cell.length_b   1.000
_cell.length_c   1.000
_cell.angle_alpha   90.00
_cell.angle_beta   90.00
_cell.angle_gamma   90.00
#
_symmetry.space_group_name_H-M   'P 1'
#
loop_
_entity.id
_entity.type
_entity.pdbx_description
1 polymer ?
#
loop_
_entity_poly.entity_id
_entity_poly.type
_entity_poly.pdbx_seq_one_letter_code
_entity_poly.pdbx_strand_id
1 'polypeptide(L)'
;FIIEEQSFLLCEDLLYGRMSFRGFNPEVEKLMLQMNAKNKVEEVESEAVELDVSDEEMARRYETLVGTIGKKFAKKRDRANYEEDENGHIKPTVKVKKMFLKPQD
;
A
#
# COMPACT_ATOMS: atom_id res chain seq x y z
N PHE A 1 27.34 -14.98 38.37
CA PHE A 1 28.24 -14.81 37.21
C PHE A 1 28.44 -13.31 37.00
N ILE A 2 29.68 -12.88 36.81
CA ILE A 2 30.02 -11.49 36.46
C ILE A 2 30.33 -11.51 34.96
N ILE A 3 29.80 -10.53 34.23
CA ILE A 3 30.05 -10.35 32.80
C ILE A 3 31.05 -9.20 32.66
N GLU A 4 32.20 -9.50 32.07
CA GLU A 4 33.22 -8.50 31.76
C GLU A 4 32.99 -8.01 30.32
N GLU A 5 32.75 -6.71 30.19
CA GLU A 5 32.50 -6.01 28.93
C GLU A 5 33.66 -5.04 28.68
N GLN A 6 34.17 -5.03 27.45
CA GLN A 6 35.25 -4.10 27.05
C GLN A 6 34.70 -2.79 26.45
N SER A 7 33.39 -2.71 26.24
CA SER A 7 32.74 -1.56 25.62
C SER A 7 32.34 -0.53 26.67
N PHE A 8 32.76 0.72 26.46
CA PHE A 8 32.29 1.85 27.27
C PHE A 8 30.90 2.36 26.84
N LEU A 9 30.38 1.91 25.70
CA LEU A 9 29.06 2.31 25.19
C LEU A 9 27.93 1.97 26.17
N LEU A 10 28.10 0.91 26.97
CA LEU A 10 27.11 0.48 27.95
C LEU A 10 27.19 1.27 29.26
N CYS A 11 28.33 1.91 29.53
CA CYS A 11 28.61 2.61 30.77
C CYS A 11 28.47 4.13 30.66
N GLU A 12 28.60 4.69 29.45
CA GLU A 12 28.54 6.14 29.20
C GLU A 12 27.57 6.47 28.06
N ASP A 13 26.75 7.51 28.27
CA ASP A 13 25.79 8.03 27.29
C ASP A 13 26.49 8.84 26.18
N LEU A 14 27.25 8.15 25.35
CA LEU A 14 28.06 8.75 24.29
C LEU A 14 27.19 9.30 23.15
N LEU A 15 27.52 10.52 22.72
CA LEU A 15 26.92 11.14 21.54
C LEU A 15 27.49 10.58 20.24
N TYR A 16 26.74 10.73 19.16
CA TYR A 16 27.17 10.39 17.81
C TYR A 16 28.39 11.22 17.39
N GLY A 17 29.46 10.52 17.00
CA GLY A 17 30.77 11.14 16.79
C GLY A 17 30.91 12.03 15.55
N ARG A 18 30.05 11.88 14.52
CA ARG A 18 30.10 12.77 13.35
C ARG A 18 29.24 14.00 13.60
N MET A 19 29.88 15.15 13.72
CA MET A 19 29.25 16.43 14.06
C MET A 19 29.56 17.48 13.00
N SER A 20 28.60 18.37 12.76
CA SER A 20 28.81 19.58 11.97
C SER A 20 28.10 20.73 12.65
N PHE A 21 28.57 21.95 12.42
CA PHE A 21 28.04 23.15 13.06
C PHE A 21 28.02 24.31 12.07
N ARG A 22 27.09 25.24 12.29
CA ARG A 22 26.96 26.51 11.54
C ARG A 22 26.76 26.31 10.04
N GLY A 23 26.09 25.24 9.63
CA GLY A 23 25.75 24.95 8.24
C GLY A 23 26.92 24.46 7.39
N PHE A 24 28.03 24.02 7.99
CA PHE A 24 29.18 23.49 7.23
C PHE A 24 28.82 22.22 6.46
N ASN A 25 27.94 21.39 7.02
CA ASN A 25 27.33 20.26 6.34
C ASN A 25 25.92 19.99 6.90
N PRO A 26 24.87 20.51 6.24
CA PRO A 26 23.48 20.35 6.69
C PRO A 26 23.03 18.89 6.82
N GLU A 27 23.56 17.97 5.99
CA GLU A 27 23.22 16.54 6.08
C GLU A 27 23.77 15.92 7.36
N VAL A 28 25.01 16.28 7.73
CA VAL A 28 25.63 15.82 8.98
C VAL A 28 24.96 16.47 10.20
N GLU A 29 24.55 17.73 10.12
CA GLU A 29 23.78 18.37 11.19
C GLU A 29 22.44 17.66 11.43
N LYS A 30 21.71 17.32 10.35
CA LYS A 30 20.48 16.54 10.43
C LYS A 30 20.73 15.15 11.03
N LEU A 31 21.78 14.46 10.57
CA LEU A 31 22.16 13.14 11.09
C LEU A 31 22.54 13.19 12.57
N MET A 32 23.30 14.21 13.00
CA MET A 32 23.67 14.45 14.38
C MET A 32 22.44 14.61 15.26
N LEU A 33 21.44 15.39 14.82
CA LEU A 33 20.18 15.58 15.55
C LEU A 33 19.40 14.28 15.66
N GLN A 34 19.27 13.52 14.57
CA GLN A 34 18.51 12.27 14.56
C GLN A 34 19.14 11.20 15.48
N MET A 35 20.45 10.97 15.36
CA MET A 35 21.13 9.91 16.13
C MET A 35 21.24 10.24 17.62
N ASN A 36 21.47 11.51 17.96
CA ASN A 36 21.51 11.94 19.36
C ASN A 36 20.11 12.05 19.99
N ALA A 37 19.07 12.29 19.18
CA ALA A 37 17.69 12.22 19.64
C ALA A 37 17.27 10.78 19.94
N LYS A 38 17.65 9.80 19.10
CA LYS A 38 17.37 8.38 19.33
C LYS A 38 17.94 7.88 20.66
N ASN A 39 19.14 8.31 21.03
CA ASN A 39 19.71 8.00 22.35
C ASN A 39 18.95 8.64 23.53
N LYS A 40 18.14 9.68 23.30
CA LYS A 40 17.30 10.33 24.33
C LYS A 40 15.82 9.88 24.30
N VAL A 41 15.38 9.24 23.22
CA VAL A 41 13.95 9.05 22.89
C VAL A 41 13.57 7.57 22.76
N GLU A 42 14.39 6.62 23.25
CA GLU A 42 13.86 5.27 23.53
C GLU A 42 12.70 5.28 24.56
N GLU A 43 12.45 6.39 25.27
CA GLU A 43 11.29 6.55 26.17
C GLU A 43 10.01 7.08 25.52
N VAL A 44 10.01 7.63 24.30
CA VAL A 44 8.77 8.17 23.70
C VAL A 44 8.66 7.75 22.24
N GLU A 45 8.03 6.60 22.06
CA GLU A 45 6.81 6.49 21.26
C GLU A 45 6.85 7.19 19.88
N SER A 46 6.73 6.37 18.83
CA SER A 46 6.26 6.79 17.52
C SER A 46 7.12 7.82 16.79
N GLU A 47 8.20 7.34 16.16
CA GLU A 47 8.66 7.93 14.90
C GLU A 47 7.44 7.82 13.96
N ALA A 48 6.62 8.88 13.92
CA ALA A 48 5.50 9.02 13.01
C ALA A 48 6.06 8.77 11.62
N VAL A 49 5.80 7.57 11.10
CA VAL A 49 6.22 7.15 9.77
C VAL A 49 5.68 8.24 8.85
N GLU A 50 6.57 8.98 8.21
CA GLU A 50 6.19 9.97 7.21
C GLU A 50 5.57 9.19 6.05
N LEU A 51 4.26 8.96 6.14
CA LEU A 51 3.50 8.34 5.08
C LEU A 51 3.21 9.43 4.05
N ASP A 52 3.75 9.25 2.85
CA ASP A 52 3.50 10.15 1.71
C ASP A 52 2.00 10.26 1.36
N VAL A 53 1.17 9.32 1.84
CA VAL A 53 -0.27 9.25 1.60
C VAL A 53 -0.99 9.01 2.92
N SER A 54 -1.97 9.86 3.25
CA SER A 54 -2.82 9.65 4.43
C SER A 54 -3.89 8.59 4.16
N ASP A 55 -4.36 7.92 5.23
CA ASP A 55 -5.45 6.95 5.15
C ASP A 55 -6.72 7.53 4.51
N GLU A 56 -6.99 8.82 4.75
CA GLU A 56 -8.10 9.54 4.11
C GLU A 56 -7.95 9.66 2.60
N GLU A 57 -6.74 9.98 2.12
CA GLU A 57 -6.46 10.06 0.68
C GLU A 57 -6.57 8.68 0.03
N MET A 58 -6.05 7.65 0.71
CA MET A 58 -6.17 6.27 0.26
C MET A 58 -7.65 5.85 0.12
N ALA A 59 -8.49 6.15 1.12
CA ALA A 59 -9.91 5.83 1.11
C ALA A 59 -10.66 6.51 -0.06
N ARG A 60 -10.41 7.80 -0.31
CA ARG A 60 -11.03 8.54 -1.43
C ARG A 60 -10.71 7.94 -2.80
N ARG A 61 -9.48 7.45 -2.99
CA ARG A 61 -9.08 6.79 -4.25
C ARG A 61 -9.80 5.45 -4.44
N TYR A 62 -9.99 4.67 -3.37
CA TYR A 62 -10.70 3.39 -3.46
C TYR A 62 -12.19 3.55 -3.79
N GLU A 63 -12.87 4.57 -3.25
CA GLU A 63 -14.29 4.84 -3.54
C GLU A 63 -14.57 4.98 -5.05
N THR A 64 -13.77 5.81 -5.72
CA THR A 64 -13.93 6.10 -7.16
C THR A 64 -13.55 4.92 -8.06
N LEU A 65 -12.49 4.19 -7.70
CA LEU A 65 -11.99 3.05 -8.50
C LEU A 65 -12.94 1.85 -8.43
N VAL A 66 -13.44 1.49 -7.24
CA VAL A 66 -14.35 0.35 -7.06
C VAL A 66 -15.69 0.59 -7.75
N GLY A 67 -16.22 1.82 -7.67
CA GLY A 67 -17.47 2.19 -8.33
C GLY A 67 -17.42 2.12 -9.86
N THR A 68 -16.28 2.40 -10.48
CA THR A 68 -16.10 2.35 -11.94
C THR A 68 -15.78 0.94 -12.44
N ILE A 69 -14.95 0.19 -11.71
CA ILE A 69 -14.60 -1.20 -12.04
C ILE A 69 -15.83 -2.12 -11.92
N GLY A 70 -16.65 -1.96 -10.88
CA GLY A 70 -17.88 -2.73 -10.70
C GLY A 70 -18.83 -2.61 -11.90
N LYS A 71 -18.97 -1.40 -12.47
CA LYS A 71 -19.80 -1.15 -13.66
C LYS A 71 -19.29 -1.86 -14.92
N LYS A 72 -17.96 -1.96 -15.09
CA LYS A 72 -17.36 -2.68 -16.24
C LYS A 72 -17.65 -4.19 -16.19
N PHE A 73 -17.70 -4.78 -14.99
CA PHE A 73 -17.98 -6.21 -14.82
C PHE A 73 -19.48 -6.55 -14.74
N ALA A 74 -20.32 -5.64 -14.24
CA ALA A 74 -21.78 -5.81 -14.25
C ALA A 74 -22.32 -5.89 -15.69
N LYS A 75 -21.90 -4.97 -16.57
CA LYS A 75 -22.35 -4.93 -17.97
C LYS A 75 -21.92 -6.16 -18.79
N LYS A 76 -20.81 -6.80 -18.43
CA LYS A 76 -20.30 -8.00 -19.11
C LYS A 76 -21.14 -9.25 -18.82
N ARG A 77 -21.83 -9.30 -17.68
CA ARG A 77 -22.74 -10.41 -17.30
C ARG A 77 -24.03 -10.38 -18.12
N ASP A 78 -24.56 -9.20 -18.41
CA ASP A 78 -25.81 -9.05 -19.18
C ASP A 78 -25.61 -9.13 -20.70
N ARG A 79 -24.40 -8.87 -21.22
CA ARG A 79 -24.11 -9.00 -22.65
C ARG A 79 -24.26 -10.44 -23.16
N ALA A 80 -24.18 -11.45 -22.29
CA ALA A 80 -24.44 -12.85 -22.67
C ALA A 80 -25.94 -13.14 -22.96
N ASN A 81 -26.84 -12.20 -22.68
CA ASN A 81 -28.28 -12.35 -22.89
C ASN A 81 -28.81 -11.56 -24.10
N TYR A 82 -27.94 -10.88 -24.86
CA TYR A 82 -28.33 -10.10 -26.03
C TYR A 82 -27.32 -10.31 -27.17
N GLU A 83 -27.81 -10.65 -28.36
CA GLU A 83 -26.98 -10.68 -29.59
C GLU A 83 -27.29 -9.43 -30.41
N GLU A 84 -26.27 -8.85 -31.03
CA GLU A 84 -26.42 -7.77 -32.02
C GLU A 84 -26.63 -8.41 -33.40
N ASP A 85 -27.72 -8.04 -34.09
CA ASP A 85 -27.90 -8.41 -35.49
C ASP A 85 -27.00 -7.59 -36.43
N GLU A 86 -26.89 -7.99 -37.70
CA GLU A 86 -26.04 -7.33 -38.72
C GLU A 86 -26.41 -5.85 -38.94
N ASN A 87 -27.57 -5.41 -38.46
CA ASN A 87 -28.07 -4.03 -38.55
C ASN A 87 -27.92 -3.26 -37.23
N GLY A 88 -27.23 -3.82 -36.23
CA GLY A 88 -26.93 -3.17 -34.94
C GLY A 88 -28.11 -3.08 -33.97
N HIS A 89 -29.20 -3.82 -34.19
CA HIS A 89 -30.31 -3.91 -33.25
C HIS A 89 -30.07 -4.99 -32.19
N ILE A 90 -30.29 -4.62 -30.92
CA ILE A 90 -30.04 -5.48 -29.76
C ILE A 90 -31.30 -6.32 -29.50
N LYS A 91 -31.23 -7.65 -29.68
CA LYS A 91 -32.36 -8.57 -29.45
C LYS A 91 -32.08 -9.52 -28.28
N PRO A 92 -33.06 -9.77 -27.38
CA PRO A 92 -32.89 -10.71 -26.27
C PRO A 92 -32.69 -12.13 -26.81
N THR A 93 -31.68 -12.84 -26.32
CA THR A 93 -31.40 -14.21 -26.74
C THR A 93 -32.40 -15.16 -26.11
N VAL A 94 -33.31 -15.71 -26.93
CA VAL A 94 -34.17 -16.81 -26.52
C VAL A 94 -33.28 -18.05 -26.33
N LYS A 95 -32.84 -18.30 -25.10
CA LYS A 95 -32.02 -19.48 -24.77
C LYS A 95 -32.87 -20.74 -24.95
N VAL A 96 -32.79 -21.36 -26.13
CA VAL A 96 -33.31 -22.69 -26.35
C VAL A 96 -32.55 -23.65 -25.43
N LYS A 97 -33.26 -24.33 -24.52
CA LYS A 97 -32.67 -25.32 -23.61
C LYS A 97 -32.09 -26.47 -24.44
N LYS A 98 -30.77 -26.46 -24.65
CA LYS A 98 -30.07 -27.59 -25.27
C LYS A 98 -30.07 -28.73 -24.26
N MET A 99 -30.85 -29.79 -24.53
CA MET A 99 -30.80 -31.03 -23.76
C MET A 99 -29.86 -32.03 -24.44
N PHE A 100 -29.21 -32.86 -23.63
CA PHE A 100 -28.27 -33.87 -24.12
C PHE A 100 -29.04 -35.01 -24.79
N LEU A 101 -28.89 -35.15 -26.12
CA LEU A 101 -29.36 -36.34 -26.81
C LEU A 101 -28.33 -37.45 -26.65
N LYS A 102 -28.76 -38.62 -26.18
CA LYS A 102 -27.91 -39.80 -26.13
C LYS A 102 -27.62 -40.31 -27.55
N PRO A 103 -26.38 -40.77 -27.83
CA PRO A 103 -26.05 -41.38 -29.12
C PRO A 103 -26.90 -42.64 -29.35
N GLN A 104 -27.16 -42.95 -30.63
CA GLN A 104 -27.80 -44.21 -31.01
C GLN A 104 -26.75 -45.33 -31.05
N ASP A 105 -27.16 -46.54 -30.62
CA ASP A 105 -26.33 -47.75 -30.50
C ASP A 105 -25.84 -48.28 -31.87
#